data_AF-A0A5C4N2N6-F1
#
_entry.id   AF-A0A5C4N2N6-F1
#
_cell.length_a   1.000
_cell.length_b   1.000
_cell.length_c   1.000
_cell.angle_alpha   90.00
_cell.angle_beta   90.00
_cell.angle_gamma   90.00
#
_symmetry.space_group_name_H-M   'P 1'
#
loop_
_entity.id
_entity.type
_entity.pdbx_description
1 polymer ?
#
loop_
_entity_poly.entity_id
_entity_poly.type
_entity_poly.pdbx_seq_one_letter_code
_entity_poly.pdbx_strand_id
1 'polypeptide(L)'
;MLDLLGMIATLDRPRLLVSAARYGVDGYDRAKHLPRLIGGPVAPRVGEAIVKLLDLEAMLESKRQAKSADYTHLSHVSVLIALLGEARALRAANRPALVAA
;
A
#
# COMPACT_ATOMS: atom_id res chain seq x y z
N MET A 1 4.14 16.45 -12.20
CA MET A 1 4.79 15.48 -11.31
C MET A 1 3.75 15.02 -10.30
N LEU A 2 3.35 13.75 -10.30
CA LEU A 2 2.41 13.22 -9.32
C LEU A 2 3.15 13.02 -7.99
N ASP A 3 2.53 13.43 -6.89
CA ASP A 3 3.01 13.06 -5.56
C ASP A 3 2.65 11.59 -5.24
N LEU A 4 3.20 11.04 -4.16
CA LEU A 4 2.97 9.63 -3.80
C LEU A 4 1.48 9.30 -3.60
N LEU A 5 0.70 10.25 -3.06
CA LEU A 5 -0.74 10.07 -2.86
C LEU A 5 -1.50 10.09 -4.18
N GLY A 6 -1.09 10.93 -5.14
CA GLY A 6 -1.60 10.97 -6.49
C GLY A 6 -1.32 9.68 -7.26
N MET A 7 -0.13 9.10 -7.12
CA MET A 7 0.19 7.79 -7.71
C MET A 7 -0.76 6.70 -7.19
N ILE A 8 -1.00 6.64 -5.87
CA ILE A 8 -1.96 5.70 -5.27
C ILE A 8 -3.38 5.95 -5.78
N ALA A 9 -3.79 7.21 -5.95
CA ALA A 9 -5.12 7.57 -6.43
C ALA A 9 -5.36 7.18 -7.90
N THR A 10 -4.30 7.08 -8.70
CA THR A 10 -4.38 6.68 -10.11
C THR A 10 -4.43 5.17 -10.34
N LEU A 11 -4.33 4.35 -9.28
CA LEU A 11 -4.44 2.90 -9.39
C LEU A 11 -5.87 2.49 -9.76
N ASP A 12 -6.08 2.07 -11.01
CA ASP A 12 -7.34 1.50 -11.46
C ASP A 12 -7.37 -0.01 -11.20
N ARG A 13 -8.10 -0.43 -10.16
CA ARG A 13 -8.12 -1.82 -9.70
C ARG A 13 -9.54 -2.37 -9.58
N PRO A 14 -9.73 -3.69 -9.78
CA PRO A 14 -11.02 -4.32 -9.55
C PRO A 14 -11.62 -3.95 -8.19
N ARG A 15 -12.88 -3.48 -8.19
CA ARG A 15 -13.55 -2.94 -6.99
C ARG A 15 -13.50 -3.90 -5.80
N LEU A 16 -13.51 -5.21 -6.04
CA LEU A 16 -13.43 -6.23 -4.99
C LEU A 16 -12.09 -6.18 -4.23
N LEU A 17 -10.96 -6.03 -4.93
CA LEU A 17 -9.64 -5.96 -4.30
C LEU A 17 -9.51 -4.70 -3.45
N VAL A 18 -9.96 -3.57 -3.99
CA VAL A 18 -9.96 -2.29 -3.26
C VAL A 18 -10.88 -2.35 -2.04
N SER A 19 -12.06 -2.97 -2.17
CA SER A 19 -13.00 -3.10 -1.06
C SER A 19 -12.44 -4.00 0.05
N ALA A 20 -11.84 -5.14 -0.30
CA ALA A 20 -11.17 -6.01 0.67
C ALA A 20 -10.05 -5.27 1.42
N ALA A 21 -9.23 -4.51 0.70
CA ALA A 21 -8.16 -3.74 1.30
C ALA A 21 -8.68 -2.63 2.24
N ARG A 22 -9.80 -1.97 1.89
CA ARG A 22 -10.46 -0.97 2.73
C ARG A 22 -10.98 -1.53 4.06
N TYR A 23 -11.42 -2.79 4.11
CA TYR A 23 -11.78 -3.42 5.37
C TYR A 23 -10.56 -3.89 6.17
N GLY A 24 -9.48 -4.28 5.50
CA GLY A 24 -8.26 -4.77 6.15
C GLY A 24 -7.32 -3.68 6.69
N VAL A 25 -7.39 -2.45 6.17
CA VAL A 25 -6.47 -1.37 6.54
C VAL A 25 -6.55 -0.96 8.02
N ASP A 26 -7.68 -1.14 8.67
CA ASP A 26 -7.81 -0.81 10.10
C ASP A 26 -7.02 -1.78 10.99
N GLY A 27 -6.74 -2.98 10.51
CA GLY A 27 -5.87 -3.96 11.17
C GLY A 27 -4.39 -3.87 10.76
N TYR A 28 -4.00 -2.88 9.96
CA TYR A 28 -2.63 -2.78 9.45
C TYR A 28 -1.65 -2.35 10.54
N ASP A 29 -0.77 -3.27 10.96
CA ASP A 29 0.37 -3.00 11.83
C ASP A 29 1.66 -2.87 10.99
N ARG A 30 2.15 -1.63 10.88
CA ARG A 30 3.34 -1.30 10.10
C ARG A 30 4.58 -2.08 10.51
N ALA A 31 4.79 -2.28 11.82
CA ALA A 31 6.00 -2.94 12.32
C ALA A 31 5.99 -4.44 12.00
N LYS A 32 4.81 -5.07 11.93
CA LYS A 32 4.68 -6.51 11.67
C LYS A 32 4.49 -6.85 10.20
N HIS A 33 3.66 -6.08 9.49
CA HIS A 33 3.22 -6.43 8.14
C HIS A 33 4.20 -5.94 7.06
N LEU A 34 4.71 -4.71 7.19
CA LEU A 34 5.54 -4.10 6.16
C LEU A 34 6.86 -4.84 5.90
N PRO A 35 7.63 -5.27 6.92
CA PRO A 35 8.88 -5.99 6.69
C PRO A 35 8.66 -7.33 5.98
N ARG A 36 7.54 -8.01 6.28
CA ARG A 36 7.16 -9.29 5.65
C ARG A 36 6.79 -9.13 4.17
N LEU A 37 6.20 -8.00 3.78
CA LEU A 37 5.81 -7.73 2.40
C LEU A 37 7.00 -7.27 1.54
N ILE A 38 7.87 -6.42 2.09
CA ILE A 38 9.00 -5.83 1.36
C ILE A 38 10.26 -6.72 1.39
N GLY A 39 10.34 -7.67 2.33
CA GLY A 39 11.47 -8.61 2.43
C GLY A 39 12.71 -8.01 3.11
N GLY A 40 12.52 -7.33 4.25
CA GLY A 40 13.61 -6.74 5.02
C GLY A 40 13.45 -6.90 6.53
N PRO A 41 14.50 -6.65 7.33
CA PRO A 41 14.44 -6.78 8.79
C PRO A 41 13.68 -5.63 9.47
N VAL A 42 13.62 -4.46 8.84
CA VAL A 42 13.03 -3.23 9.41
C VAL A 42 12.16 -2.53 8.39
N ALA A 43 11.06 -1.94 8.86
CA ALA A 43 10.16 -1.11 8.06
C ALA A 43 10.90 0.17 7.58
N PRO A 44 11.02 0.42 6.27
CA PRO A 44 11.69 1.62 5.74
C PRO A 44 10.93 2.90 6.08
N ARG A 45 11.38 4.07 5.62
CA ARG A 45 10.61 5.31 5.76
C ARG A 45 9.31 5.25 4.95
N VAL A 46 8.28 5.98 5.36
CA VAL A 46 6.93 5.92 4.74
C VAL A 46 6.96 6.15 3.23
N GLY A 47 7.68 7.17 2.76
CA GLY A 47 7.79 7.44 1.33
C GLY A 47 8.47 6.31 0.53
N GLU A 48 9.56 5.76 1.06
CA GLU A 48 10.27 4.63 0.46
C GLU A 48 9.43 3.34 0.48
N ALA A 49 8.68 3.12 1.57
CA ALA A 49 7.74 2.02 1.69
C ALA A 49 6.67 2.08 0.60
N ILE A 50 6.09 3.26 0.36
CA ILE A 50 5.07 3.45 -0.68
C ILE A 50 5.63 3.13 -2.07
N VAL A 51 6.83 3.61 -2.40
CA VAL A 51 7.45 3.31 -3.70
C VAL A 51 7.62 1.80 -3.90
N LYS A 52 8.20 1.11 -2.92
CA LYS A 52 8.39 -0.35 -2.98
C LYS A 52 7.07 -1.11 -3.06
N LEU A 53 6.04 -0.65 -2.35
CA LEU A 53 4.71 -1.25 -2.41
C LEU A 53 4.03 -1.02 -3.77
N LEU A 54 4.22 0.13 -4.41
CA LEU A 54 3.72 0.40 -5.77
C LEU A 54 4.38 -0.53 -6.80
N ASP A 55 5.69 -0.79 -6.67
CA ASP A 55 6.39 -1.75 -7.54
C ASP A 55 5.86 -3.18 -7.36
N LEU A 56 5.66 -3.61 -6.11
CA LEU A 56 5.07 -4.92 -5.81
C LEU A 56 3.63 -5.03 -6.33
N GLU A 57 2.86 -3.96 -6.21
CA GLU A 57 1.49 -3.89 -6.69
C GLU A 57 1.46 -4.03 -8.23
N ALA A 58 2.26 -3.26 -8.97
CA ALA A 58 2.33 -3.35 -10.42
C ALA A 58 2.77 -4.75 -10.91
N MET A 59 3.71 -5.38 -10.20
CA MET A 59 4.09 -6.77 -10.46
C MET A 59 2.91 -7.73 -10.26
N LEU A 60 2.15 -7.59 -9.17
CA LEU A 60 1.00 -8.45 -8.89
C LEU A 60 -0.15 -8.23 -9.86
N GLU A 61 -0.36 -6.99 -10.31
CA GLU A 61 -1.33 -6.68 -11.36
C GLU A 61 -0.95 -7.33 -12.69
N SER A 62 0.33 -7.29 -13.05
CA SER A 62 0.85 -7.96 -14.25
C SER A 62 0.62 -9.48 -14.18
N LYS A 63 0.89 -10.10 -13.02
CA LYS A 63 0.60 -11.53 -12.78
C LYS A 63 -0.90 -11.85 -12.83
N ARG A 64 -1.76 -10.97 -12.30
CA ARG A 64 -3.22 -11.11 -12.35
C ARG A 64 -3.72 -11.12 -13.80
N GLN A 65 -3.26 -10.18 -14.62
CA GLN A 65 -3.64 -10.07 -16.03
C GLN A 65 -3.14 -11.27 -16.85
N ALA A 66 -1.93 -11.73 -16.57
CA ALA A 66 -1.35 -12.92 -17.19
C ALA A 66 -1.99 -14.24 -16.71
N LYS A 67 -2.90 -14.21 -15.72
CA LYS A 67 -3.46 -15.40 -15.05
C LYS A 67 -2.37 -16.36 -14.58
N SER A 68 -1.28 -15.80 -14.05
CA SER A 68 -0.10 -16.58 -13.65
C SER A 68 -0.45 -17.56 -12.53
N ALA A 69 0.14 -18.75 -12.57
CA ALA A 69 -0.11 -19.80 -11.58
C ALA A 69 0.41 -19.45 -10.17
N ASP A 70 1.38 -18.55 -10.08
CA ASP A 70 1.95 -18.05 -8.82
C ASP A 70 1.24 -16.79 -8.29
N TYR A 71 0.20 -16.30 -8.99
CA TYR A 71 -0.59 -15.17 -8.53
C TYR A 71 -1.52 -15.60 -7.39
N THR A 72 -1.50 -14.83 -6.30
CA THR A 72 -2.49 -14.97 -5.23
C THR A 72 -3.19 -13.64 -4.94
N HIS A 73 -4.51 -13.71 -4.82
CA HIS A 73 -5.33 -12.56 -4.43
C HIS A 73 -4.98 -12.07 -3.02
N LEU A 74 -4.60 -12.99 -2.12
CA LEU A 74 -4.20 -12.66 -0.75
C LEU A 74 -2.96 -11.75 -0.71
N SER A 75 -1.94 -12.04 -1.53
CA SER A 75 -0.75 -11.18 -1.63
C SER A 75 -1.12 -9.81 -2.18
N HIS A 76 -1.95 -9.75 -3.22
CA HIS A 76 -2.37 -8.47 -3.83
C HIS A 76 -3.15 -7.63 -2.81
N VAL A 77 -4.15 -8.20 -2.15
CA VAL A 77 -4.91 -7.51 -1.10
C VAL A 77 -3.99 -7.04 0.04
N SER A 78 -3.02 -7.86 0.47
CA SER A 78 -2.07 -7.47 1.51
C SER A 78 -1.23 -6.25 1.13
N VAL A 79 -0.77 -6.17 -0.13
CA VAL A 79 -0.04 -5.00 -0.65
C VAL A 79 -0.94 -3.77 -0.70
N LEU A 80 -2.20 -3.91 -1.15
CA LEU A 80 -3.15 -2.79 -1.16
C LEU A 80 -3.50 -2.30 0.26
N ILE A 81 -3.65 -3.20 1.23
CA ILE A 81 -3.83 -2.86 2.65
C ILE A 81 -2.65 -2.01 3.13
N ALA A 82 -1.42 -2.44 2.84
CA ALA A 82 -0.22 -1.72 3.22
C ALA A 82 -0.12 -0.35 2.54
N LEU A 83 -0.44 -0.24 1.24
CA LEU A 83 -0.49 1.03 0.52
C LEU A 83 -1.47 2.02 1.15
N LEU A 84 -2.68 1.57 1.49
CA LEU A 84 -3.68 2.41 2.16
C LEU A 84 -3.22 2.83 3.56
N GLY A 85 -2.58 1.92 4.30
CA GLY A 85 -2.02 2.19 5.62
C GLY A 85 -0.88 3.22 5.59
N GLU A 86 0.09 3.05 4.70
CA GLU A 86 1.19 4.00 4.53
C GLU A 86 0.69 5.34 3.98
N ALA A 87 -0.33 5.37 3.11
CA ALA A 87 -0.96 6.61 2.67
C ALA A 87 -1.63 7.38 3.82
N ARG A 88 -2.28 6.67 4.75
CA ARG A 88 -2.81 7.28 5.98
C ARG A 88 -1.69 7.87 6.84
N ALA A 89 -0.59 7.13 7.01
CA ALA A 89 0.58 7.58 7.77
C ALA A 89 1.24 8.82 7.13
N LEU A 90 1.38 8.84 5.80
CA LEU A 90 1.94 9.97 5.06
C LEU A 90 1.07 11.23 5.21
N ARG A 91 -0.26 11.08 5.09
CA ARG A 91 -1.20 12.19 5.31
C ARG A 91 -1.15 12.73 6.73
N ALA A 92 -1.04 11.84 7.73
CA ALA A 92 -0.91 12.24 9.12
C ALA A 92 0.38 13.02 9.38
N ALA A 93 1.49 12.57 8.80
CA ALA A 93 2.78 13.25 8.91
C ALA A 93 2.80 14.62 8.21
N ASN A 94 2.08 14.77 7.10
CA ASN A 94 1.97 16.03 6.36
C ASN A 94 0.89 16.98 6.89
N ARG A 95 0.11 16.58 7.91
CA ARG A 95 -0.90 17.47 8.50
C ARG A 95 -0.17 18.52 9.34
N PRO A 96 -0.20 19.81 8.99
CA PRO A 96 0.40 20.84 9.83
C PRO A 96 -0.32 20.79 11.18
N ALA A 97 0.45 20.75 12.27
CA ALA A 97 -0.10 20.86 13.62
C ALA A 97 -0.91 22.16 13.64
N LEU A 98 -2.24 22.03 13.73
CA LEU A 98 -3.12 23.18 13.93
C LEU A 98 -2.65 23.83 15.23
N VAL A 99 -2.05 25.01 15.09
CA VAL A 99 -1.72 25.90 16.20
C VAL A 99 -3.02 26.14 16.96
N ALA A 100 -3.12 25.56 18.16
CA ALA A 100 -4.15 25.93 19.10
C ALA A 100 -3.91 27.39 19.48
N ALA A 101 -4.82 28.27 19.04
CA ALA A 101 -4.93 29.65 19.49
C ALA A 101 -6.00 29.72 20.59
#